data_AF-A0A183DTL4-F1
#
_entry.id   AF-A0A183DTL4-F1
#
_cell.length_a   1.000
_cell.length_b   1.000
_cell.length_c   1.000
_cell.angle_alpha   90.00
_cell.angle_beta   90.00
_cell.angle_gamma   90.00
#
_symmetry.space_group_name_H-M   'P 1'
#
loop_
_entity.id
_entity.type
_entity.pdbx_description
1 polymer ?
#
loop_
_entity_poly.entity_id
_entity_poly.type
_entity_poly.pdbx_seq_one_letter_code
_entity_poly.pdbx_strand_id
1 'polypeptide(L)'
;MCLFQVRCGQLVARLHVEKFVCPGIHQPCIELDGELISPKEFTVRANKDKQKDWKGSIRIGKSNMRALMEMKTLDFFNHENYCSAKCQSRNFMSFKNQLAEAYLNADYLYGNSSAALDDDKKNVHMMMK
;
A
#
# COMPACT_ATOMS: atom_id res chain seq x y z
N MET A 1 -18.97 -4.69 -13.38
CA MET A 1 -18.13 -5.56 -12.53
C MET A 1 -16.66 -5.28 -12.79
N CYS A 2 -15.94 -4.76 -11.79
CA CYS A 2 -14.49 -4.55 -11.89
C CYS A 2 -13.77 -5.81 -11.36
N LEU A 3 -12.95 -6.44 -12.20
CA LEU A 3 -12.27 -7.70 -11.91
C LEU A 3 -10.76 -7.54 -12.10
N PHE A 4 -9.98 -7.92 -11.10
CA PHE A 4 -8.52 -7.98 -11.22
C PHE A 4 -8.05 -9.42 -11.29
N GLN A 5 -7.09 -9.71 -12.18
CA GLN A 5 -6.38 -10.98 -12.12
C GLN A 5 -5.39 -10.93 -10.95
N VAL A 6 -5.55 -11.85 -10.01
CA VAL A 6 -4.66 -12.01 -8.86
C VAL A 6 -3.84 -13.28 -8.99
N ARG A 7 -2.64 -13.27 -8.42
CA ARG A 7 -1.74 -14.42 -8.36
C ARG A 7 -1.24 -14.65 -6.95
N CYS A 8 -1.09 -15.90 -6.54
CA CYS A 8 -0.42 -16.28 -5.31
C CYS A 8 0.37 -17.56 -5.55
N GLY A 9 1.69 -17.52 -5.41
CA GLY A 9 2.54 -18.62 -5.85
C GLY A 9 2.34 -18.91 -7.35
N GLN A 10 1.92 -20.14 -7.67
CA GLN A 10 1.58 -20.57 -9.03
C GLN A 10 0.08 -20.42 -9.36
N LEU A 11 -0.77 -20.15 -8.37
CA LEU A 11 -2.20 -20.01 -8.59
C LEU A 11 -2.55 -18.66 -9.20
N VAL A 12 -3.50 -18.67 -10.12
CA VAL A 12 -4.08 -17.50 -10.77
C VAL A 12 -5.59 -17.52 -10.56
N ALA A 13 -6.16 -16.40 -10.15
CA ALA A 13 -7.58 -16.27 -9.83
C ALA A 13 -8.10 -14.87 -10.18
N ARG A 14 -9.40 -14.62 -10.00
CA ARG A 14 -10.04 -13.33 -10.28
C ARG A 14 -10.57 -12.69 -8.99
N LEU A 15 -10.12 -11.49 -8.66
CA LEU A 15 -10.64 -10.69 -7.55
C LEU A 15 -11.89 -9.92 -7.99
N HIS A 16 -12.99 -10.12 -7.29
CA HIS A 16 -14.23 -9.36 -7.38
C HIS A 16 -14.14 -8.14 -6.46
N VAL A 17 -13.82 -6.96 -7.03
CA VAL A 17 -13.58 -5.74 -6.25
C VAL A 17 -14.79 -5.37 -5.41
N GLU A 18 -16.00 -5.50 -5.96
CA GLU A 18 -17.26 -5.21 -5.25
C GLU A 18 -17.50 -6.08 -4.01
N LYS A 19 -16.86 -7.26 -3.94
CA LYS A 19 -16.92 -8.18 -2.79
C LYS A 19 -15.74 -8.01 -1.85
N PHE A 20 -14.73 -7.22 -2.23
CA PHE A 20 -13.51 -7.02 -1.47
C PHE A 20 -13.69 -5.95 -0.38
N VAL A 21 -14.42 -6.31 0.70
CA VAL A 21 -14.76 -5.40 1.80
C VAL A 21 -13.77 -5.56 2.97
N CYS A 22 -13.42 -4.45 3.63
CA CYS A 22 -12.51 -4.42 4.77
C CYS A 22 -13.00 -5.31 5.95
N PRO A 23 -12.13 -6.11 6.59
CA PRO A 23 -10.67 -6.22 6.43
C PRO A 23 -10.21 -7.18 5.32
N GLY A 24 -11.14 -7.80 4.59
CA GLY A 24 -10.90 -8.63 3.41
C GLY A 24 -10.46 -10.07 3.68
N ILE A 25 -9.61 -10.31 4.69
CA ILE A 25 -8.92 -11.60 4.88
C ILE A 25 -9.82 -12.85 4.85
N HIS A 26 -11.03 -12.77 5.42
CA HIS A 26 -12.01 -13.86 5.48
C HIS A 26 -13.21 -13.66 4.56
N GLN A 27 -13.27 -12.56 3.80
CA GLN A 27 -14.37 -12.26 2.91
C GLN A 27 -14.21 -13.03 1.60
N PRO A 28 -15.19 -13.85 1.17
CA PRO A 28 -15.16 -14.49 -0.14
C PRO A 28 -15.22 -13.42 -1.25
N CYS A 29 -14.09 -13.22 -1.93
CA CYS A 29 -13.97 -12.19 -2.96
C CYS A 29 -13.04 -12.58 -4.12
N ILE A 30 -12.38 -13.74 -4.04
CA ILE A 30 -11.50 -14.26 -5.08
C ILE A 30 -12.18 -15.47 -5.70
N GLU A 31 -12.36 -15.47 -7.01
CA GLU A 31 -12.89 -16.61 -7.76
C GLU A 31 -11.75 -17.46 -8.30
N LEU A 32 -11.68 -18.71 -7.85
CA LEU A 32 -10.74 -19.74 -8.29
C LEU A 32 -11.56 -20.94 -8.77
N ASP A 33 -11.38 -21.34 -10.03
CA ASP A 33 -12.08 -22.49 -10.64
C ASP A 33 -13.61 -22.46 -10.48
N GLY A 34 -14.21 -21.26 -10.52
CA GLY A 34 -15.66 -21.05 -10.37
C GLY A 34 -16.15 -21.00 -8.91
N GLU A 35 -15.28 -21.22 -7.93
CA GLU A 35 -15.57 -21.11 -6.50
C GLU A 35 -15.14 -19.74 -5.97
N LEU A 36 -16.01 -19.09 -5.18
CA LEU A 36 -15.68 -17.82 -4.51
C LEU A 36 -15.07 -18.09 -3.13
N ILE A 37 -13.81 -17.70 -2.95
CA ILE A 37 -12.97 -18.04 -1.81
C ILE A 37 -12.38 -16.77 -1.16
N SER A 38 -11.97 -16.89 0.10
CA SER A 38 -11.36 -15.78 0.83
C SER A 38 -9.87 -15.60 0.50
N PRO A 39 -9.28 -14.40 0.69
CA PRO A 39 -7.84 -14.20 0.56
C PRO A 39 -7.01 -15.15 1.42
N LYS A 40 -7.45 -15.44 2.66
CA LYS A 40 -6.80 -16.45 3.50
C LYS A 40 -6.78 -17.81 2.81
N GLU A 41 -7.94 -18.27 2.36
CA GLU A 41 -8.07 -19.58 1.71
C GLU A 41 -7.24 -19.65 0.41
N PHE A 42 -7.21 -18.58 -0.37
CA PHE A 42 -6.38 -18.49 -1.57
C PHE A 42 -4.89 -18.65 -1.25
N THR A 43 -4.41 -18.03 -0.17
CA THR A 43 -3.01 -18.20 0.27
C THR A 43 -2.72 -19.60 0.80
N VAL A 44 -3.70 -20.27 1.42
CA VAL A 44 -3.57 -21.68 1.87
C VAL A 44 -3.46 -22.60 0.67
N ARG A 45 -4.38 -22.50 -0.30
CA ARG A 45 -4.33 -23.29 -1.55
C ARG A 45 -3.05 -23.06 -2.34
N ALA A 46 -2.46 -21.86 -2.25
CA ALA A 46 -1.18 -21.54 -2.88
C ALA A 46 0.07 -22.03 -2.11
N ASN A 47 -0.08 -22.73 -0.97
CA ASN A 47 1.02 -23.11 -0.06
C ASN A 47 1.82 -21.90 0.46
N LYS A 48 1.14 -20.79 0.75
CA LYS A 48 1.71 -19.53 1.27
C LYS A 48 1.19 -19.16 2.65
N ASP A 49 0.44 -20.04 3.30
CA ASP A 49 -0.15 -19.89 4.65
C ASP A 49 0.89 -19.68 5.76
N LYS A 50 2.08 -20.27 5.62
CA LYS A 50 3.22 -20.03 6.53
C LYS A 50 3.60 -18.55 6.61
N GLN A 51 3.37 -17.79 5.53
CA GLN A 51 3.54 -16.33 5.55
C GLN A 51 2.27 -15.69 6.14
N LYS A 52 2.38 -15.15 7.35
CA LYS A 52 1.30 -14.43 8.05
C LYS A 52 0.89 -13.09 7.40
N ASP A 53 1.31 -12.85 6.16
CA ASP A 53 1.06 -11.64 5.38
C ASP A 53 0.34 -11.97 4.06
N TRP A 54 -0.97 -12.15 4.13
CA TRP A 54 -1.77 -12.46 2.95
C TRP A 54 -1.72 -11.36 1.89
N LYS A 55 -1.61 -10.08 2.29
CA LYS A 55 -1.51 -8.94 1.38
C LYS A 55 -0.18 -8.90 0.62
N GLY A 56 0.91 -9.32 1.27
CA GLY A 56 2.21 -9.47 0.64
C GLY A 56 2.29 -10.69 -0.30
N SER A 57 1.56 -11.76 0.03
CA SER A 57 1.54 -13.01 -0.74
C SER A 57 0.73 -12.94 -2.04
N ILE A 58 -0.33 -12.13 -2.08
CA ILE A 58 -1.18 -11.98 -3.27
C ILE A 58 -0.68 -10.82 -4.13
N ARG A 59 -0.59 -11.04 -5.44
CA ARG A 59 -0.05 -10.10 -6.43
C ARG A 59 -1.04 -9.78 -7.53
N ILE A 60 -1.01 -8.54 -8.03
CA ILE A 60 -1.68 -8.10 -9.26
C ILE A 60 -0.57 -7.57 -10.17
N GLY A 61 -0.40 -8.20 -11.34
CA GLY A 61 0.76 -7.94 -12.19
C GLY A 61 2.08 -8.21 -11.45
N LYS A 62 2.94 -7.18 -11.36
CA LYS A 62 4.26 -7.26 -10.70
C LYS A 62 4.23 -6.91 -9.21
N SER A 63 3.18 -6.23 -8.74
CA SER A 63 3.10 -5.69 -7.37
C SER A 63 2.26 -6.57 -6.46
N ASN A 64 2.60 -6.61 -5.17
CA ASN A 64 1.74 -7.26 -4.16
C ASN A 64 0.57 -6.34 -3.76
N MET A 65 -0.50 -6.92 -3.21
CA MET A 65 -1.69 -6.17 -2.81
C MET A 65 -1.34 -5.08 -1.79
N ARG A 66 -0.42 -5.34 -0.86
CA ARG A 66 0.00 -4.34 0.14
C ARG A 66 0.50 -3.05 -0.53
N ALA A 67 1.47 -3.15 -1.44
CA ALA A 67 2.03 -2.01 -2.16
C ALA A 67 0.94 -1.29 -2.97
N LEU A 68 0.05 -2.03 -3.63
CA LEU A 68 -1.05 -1.44 -4.40
C LEU A 68 -2.04 -0.65 -3.51
N MET A 69 -2.30 -1.15 -2.30
CA MET A 69 -3.12 -0.48 -1.29
C MET A 69 -2.44 0.76 -0.71
N GLU A 70 -1.13 0.70 -0.49
CA GLU A 70 -0.34 1.86 -0.04
C GLU A 70 -0.31 2.96 -1.10
N MET A 71 -0.18 2.60 -2.39
CA MET A 71 -0.23 3.52 -3.51
C MET A 71 -1.65 3.99 -3.88
N LYS A 72 -2.70 3.52 -3.19
CA LYS A 72 -4.11 3.83 -3.49
C LYS A 72 -4.57 3.43 -4.90
N THR A 73 -3.84 2.53 -5.54
CA THR A 73 -4.20 1.93 -6.84
C THR A 73 -5.17 0.74 -6.69
N LEU A 74 -5.29 0.21 -5.47
CA LEU A 74 -6.28 -0.79 -5.06
C LEU A 74 -6.77 -0.40 -3.65
N ASP A 75 -8.06 -0.44 -3.38
CA ASP A 75 -8.57 -0.28 -2.01
C ASP A 75 -9.74 -1.26 -1.78
N PHE A 76 -10.18 -1.40 -0.53
CA PHE A 76 -11.40 -2.12 -0.23
C PHE A 76 -12.61 -1.40 -0.81
N PHE A 77 -13.61 -2.17 -1.21
CA PHE A 77 -14.87 -1.62 -1.67
C PHE A 77 -15.52 -0.80 -0.57
N ASN A 78 -15.86 0.45 -0.92
CA ASN A 78 -16.50 1.42 -0.04
C ASN A 78 -15.82 1.53 1.35
N HIS A 79 -14.48 1.55 1.36
CA HIS A 79 -13.68 1.49 2.58
C HIS A 79 -13.92 2.67 3.54
N GLU A 80 -14.20 3.86 3.00
CA GLU A 80 -14.48 5.06 3.81
C GLU A 80 -15.68 4.85 4.75
N ASN A 81 -16.69 4.14 4.28
CA ASN A 81 -17.92 3.87 5.05
C ASN A 81 -17.85 2.55 5.83
N TYR A 82 -17.04 1.59 5.39
CA TYR A 82 -16.99 0.23 5.97
C TYR A 82 -15.59 -0.18 6.44
N CYS A 83 -14.87 0.73 7.11
CA CYS A 83 -13.57 0.41 7.71
C CYS A 83 -13.73 -0.31 9.06
N SER A 84 -13.12 -1.49 9.20
CA SER A 84 -13.06 -2.22 10.47
C SER A 84 -11.95 -1.77 11.42
N ALA A 85 -11.13 -0.79 11.02
CA ALA A 85 -9.86 -0.40 11.65
C ALA A 85 -8.80 -1.53 11.81
N LYS A 86 -9.09 -2.74 11.32
CA LYS A 86 -8.20 -3.90 11.31
C LYS A 86 -7.61 -4.20 9.92
N CYS A 87 -7.73 -3.24 9.00
CA CYS A 87 -7.19 -3.35 7.64
C CYS A 87 -5.67 -3.22 7.58
N GLN A 88 -5.05 -2.52 8.51
CA GLN A 88 -3.59 -2.32 8.53
C GLN A 88 -2.90 -3.44 9.30
N SER A 89 -1.72 -3.86 8.84
CA SER A 89 -0.94 -4.83 9.62
C SER A 89 -0.29 -4.13 10.83
N ARG A 90 -0.27 -4.81 11.99
CA ARG A 90 0.33 -4.28 13.22
C ARG A 90 1.82 -3.92 13.05
N ASN A 91 2.56 -4.74 12.30
CA ASN A 91 3.98 -4.53 12.04
C ASN A 91 4.23 -3.32 11.12
N PHE A 92 3.31 -3.03 10.19
CA PHE A 92 3.45 -1.89 9.29
C PHE A 92 3.23 -0.55 9.99
N MET A 93 2.24 -0.47 10.91
CA MET A 93 2.05 0.73 11.72
C MET A 93 3.30 1.04 12.55
N SER A 94 3.92 0.00 13.12
CA SER A 94 5.18 0.15 13.86
C SER A 94 6.31 0.71 12.99
N PHE A 95 6.47 0.24 11.76
CA PHE A 95 7.51 0.72 10.85
C PHE A 95 7.26 2.16 10.37
N LYS A 96 6.00 2.52 10.07
CA LYS A 96 5.63 3.91 9.73
C LYS A 96 5.90 4.87 10.89
N ASN A 97 5.60 4.45 12.12
CA ASN A 97 5.91 5.24 13.29
C ASN A 97 7.42 5.44 13.43
N GLN A 98 8.22 4.38 13.29
CA GLN A 98 9.68 4.47 13.34
C GLN A 98 10.27 5.37 12.24
N LEU A 99 9.74 5.31 11.02
CA LEU A 99 10.15 6.23 9.95
C LEU A 99 9.76 7.67 10.27
N ALA A 100 8.52 7.92 10.70
CA ALA A 100 8.07 9.25 11.08
C ALA A 100 8.91 9.82 12.23
N GLU A 101 9.20 9.01 13.25
CA GLU A 101 10.10 9.37 14.35
C GLU A 101 11.52 9.66 13.84
N ALA A 102 12.05 8.85 12.93
CA ALA A 102 13.37 9.08 12.34
C ALA A 102 13.41 10.38 11.51
N TYR A 103 12.37 10.68 10.72
CA TYR A 103 12.27 11.93 9.96
C TYR A 103 12.17 13.14 10.90
N LEU A 104 11.30 13.09 11.92
CA LEU A 104 11.17 14.18 12.90
C LEU A 104 12.46 14.39 13.71
N ASN A 105 13.16 13.31 14.06
CA ASN A 105 14.46 13.39 14.74
C ASN A 105 15.57 13.93 13.81
N ALA A 106 15.53 13.60 12.52
CA ALA A 106 16.46 14.15 11.54
C ALA A 106 16.25 15.67 11.35
N ASP A 107 15.00 16.12 11.30
CA ASP A 107 14.67 17.55 11.28
C ASP A 107 15.14 18.26 12.56
N TYR A 108 15.06 17.61 13.73
CA TYR A 108 15.58 18.17 14.98
C TYR A 108 17.12 18.28 15.01
N LEU A 109 17.83 17.35 14.37
CA LEU A 109 19.30 17.35 14.28
C LEU A 109 19.86 18.27 13.19
N TYR A 110 19.10 18.53 12.12
CA TYR A 110 19.54 19.37 11.00
C TYR A 110 18.88 20.76 10.94
N GLY A 111 17.80 20.97 11.70
CA GLY A 111 16.96 22.17 11.68
C GLY A 111 17.45 23.37 12.48
N ASN A 112 18.75 23.49 12.78
CA ASN A 112 19.31 24.69 13.43
C ASN A 112 20.50 25.32 12.67
N SER A 113 20.55 25.18 11.35
CA SER A 113 21.53 25.89 10.51
C SER A 113 20.90 26.37 9.22
N SER A 114 20.14 27.45 9.32
CA SER A 114 19.83 28.31 8.17
C SER A 114 19.78 29.76 8.65
N ALA A 115 20.93 30.24 9.12
CA ALA A 115 21.20 31.66 9.28
C ALA A 115 22.65 31.93 8.81
N ALA A 116 22.78 32.92 7.93
CA ALA A 116 23.99 33.50 7.35
C ALA A 116 24.69 32.69 6.23
N LEU A 117 24.61 33.18 4.99
CA LEU A 117 25.60 34.13 4.44
C LEU A 117 25.12 34.72 3.09
N ASP A 118 25.25 36.05 3.02
CA ASP A 118 24.87 36.97 1.95
C ASP A 118 25.89 37.06 0.79
N ASP A 119 25.35 37.53 -0.35
CA ASP A 119 25.92 38.51 -1.31
C ASP A 119 26.94 38.15 -2.44
N ASP A 120 26.43 38.35 -3.68
CA ASP A 120 26.89 39.35 -4.68
C ASP A 120 28.00 38.97 -5.71
N LYS A 121 27.65 38.84 -7.02
CA LYS A 121 27.93 39.89 -8.04
C LYS A 121 27.63 39.58 -9.52
N LYS A 122 27.06 40.62 -10.15
CA LYS A 122 27.22 41.14 -11.55
C LYS A 122 26.19 40.79 -12.65
N ASN A 123 25.10 41.56 -12.65
CA ASN A 123 24.70 42.56 -13.66
C ASN A 123 25.09 42.35 -15.15
N VAL A 124 24.07 42.15 -16.01
CA VAL A 124 23.99 42.76 -17.35
C VAL A 124 22.59 43.35 -17.53
N HIS A 125 22.56 44.63 -17.90
CA HIS A 125 21.43 45.55 -18.09
C HIS A 125 20.88 45.49 -19.54
N MET A 126 19.56 45.51 -19.74
CA MET A 126 18.83 46.61 -20.42
C MET A 126 17.34 46.32 -20.68
N MET A 127 16.56 47.39 -20.56
CA MET A 127 15.14 47.58 -20.88
C MET A 127 14.72 47.10 -22.27
N MET A 128 13.43 46.77 -22.39
CA MET A 128 12.47 47.10 -23.48
C MET A 128 11.16 46.37 -23.11
N LYS A 129 9.97 46.96 -23.07
CA LYS A 129 9.44 48.28 -23.35
C LYS A 129 8.01 48.32 -22.79
#